data_AF-A0AAW0CM47-F1
#
_entry.id   AF-A0AAW0CM47-F1
#
_cell.length_a   1.000
_cell.length_b   1.000
_cell.length_c   1.000
_cell.angle_alpha   90.00
_cell.angle_beta   90.00
_cell.angle_gamma   90.00
#
_symmetry.space_group_name_H-M   'P 1'
#
loop_
_entity.id
_entity.type
_entity.pdbx_description
1 polymer ?
#
loop_
_entity_poly.entity_id
_entity_poly.type
_entity_poly.pdbx_seq_one_letter_code
_entity_poly.pdbx_strand_id
1 'polypeptide(L)'
;MNPETVNPEYEPAVHRLPPELLLSIFRLASPATGLNIHPSAIRNQAPWKVGRVCRRWRTIIENSPELWSILVLDRKKLPDSAEAPFWKHFAEIFDILSRRSAGRQHLELRLVDTATSSRSDVVGRRISQSFLACLFNRQIDIQPVVPWEHITVFHLSKYRLEYLYQVLRKCDNLQELVLGERDLEVYDSTASWGSGVRLNSLRTLKLVVHRTTEHSRVLQILTLPGLERLEIVLKDPEYGKMVLDVTLVLEMLARSGCTLKALVIKNLRYQVYVLDQFLKYVSRLEELVLEGDVSGCVVEKFVARLVGLKKLVIRCTPCTKSGVGLPPPIDGILGAVRGMSRLQSLEVQARVPRHMWGTGDQMDELRSRDVEVREDYREPVGKDMMMMWCREIICRLCWIFCVTGIHDESVRDVECAVIDNVVTLLRDRSVFPAEAFQELPNPEKDPSYAGLERFWGNTLRMPGVTFEKIRALVEEWPKETGLDRPFRFGNEWPYYFPSHLRVSGCCYRDVKDGRSNSMGYH
;
A
#
# COMPACT_ATOMS: atom_id res chain seq x y z
N MET A 1 -49.75 -40.63 -8.30
CA MET A 1 -49.00 -41.21 -7.17
C MET A 1 -49.52 -40.58 -5.90
N ASN A 2 -50.03 -41.38 -4.98
CA ASN A 2 -50.63 -40.92 -3.74
C ASN A 2 -49.49 -40.50 -2.78
N PRO A 3 -49.41 -39.24 -2.31
CA PRO A 3 -48.31 -38.76 -1.46
C PRO A 3 -48.33 -39.30 -0.01
N GLU A 4 -49.22 -40.23 0.33
CA GLU A 4 -49.55 -40.56 1.73
C GLU A 4 -48.89 -41.80 2.33
N THR A 5 -47.91 -42.44 1.68
CA THR A 5 -47.19 -43.58 2.29
C THR A 5 -45.68 -43.53 2.10
N VAL A 6 -45.07 -42.36 2.34
CA VAL A 6 -43.61 -42.32 2.56
C VAL A 6 -43.37 -42.78 3.99
N ASN A 7 -42.80 -43.97 4.17
CA ASN A 7 -42.46 -44.52 5.48
C ASN A 7 -41.55 -43.53 6.24
N PRO A 8 -41.96 -42.99 7.41
CA PRO A 8 -41.19 -41.98 8.15
C PRO A 8 -39.80 -42.47 8.58
N GLU A 9 -39.56 -43.78 8.59
CA GLU A 9 -38.23 -44.33 8.93
C GLU A 9 -37.14 -43.98 7.91
N TYR A 10 -37.50 -43.60 6.67
CA TYR A 10 -36.56 -43.31 5.59
C TYR A 10 -36.26 -41.82 5.38
N GLU A 11 -36.57 -40.94 6.33
CA GLU A 11 -36.16 -39.55 6.21
C GLU A 11 -34.61 -39.45 6.28
N PRO A 12 -33.94 -38.92 5.24
CA PRO A 12 -32.48 -38.82 5.21
C PRO A 12 -31.94 -38.13 6.46
N ALA A 13 -30.83 -38.65 7.01
CA ALA A 13 -30.26 -38.17 8.29
C ALA A 13 -30.04 -36.65 8.34
N VAL A 14 -29.76 -36.01 7.20
CA VAL A 14 -29.56 -34.57 7.10
C VAL A 14 -30.82 -33.75 7.42
N HIS A 15 -32.02 -34.31 7.23
CA HIS A 15 -33.28 -33.68 7.65
C HIS A 15 -33.57 -33.86 9.13
N ARG A 16 -32.78 -34.63 9.88
CA ARG A 16 -32.91 -34.70 11.35
C ARG A 16 -32.06 -33.67 12.07
N LEU A 17 -31.15 -33.00 11.35
CA LEU A 17 -30.30 -31.96 11.93
C LEU A 17 -31.13 -30.74 12.32
N PRO A 18 -30.89 -30.12 13.49
CA PRO A 18 -31.47 -28.83 13.87
C PRO A 18 -31.13 -27.71 12.87
N PRO A 19 -31.98 -26.68 12.72
CA PRO A 19 -31.72 -25.52 11.86
C PRO A 19 -30.36 -24.86 12.10
N GLU A 20 -29.90 -24.82 13.34
CA GLU A 20 -28.66 -24.17 13.77
C GLU A 20 -27.43 -24.92 13.23
N LEU A 21 -27.47 -26.26 13.23
CA LEU A 21 -26.41 -27.08 12.66
C LEU A 21 -26.38 -26.96 11.13
N LEU A 22 -27.55 -26.97 10.49
CA LEU A 22 -27.66 -26.75 9.05
C LEU A 22 -27.12 -25.38 8.65
N LEU A 23 -27.45 -24.34 9.40
CA LEU A 23 -26.94 -22.99 9.20
C LEU A 23 -25.41 -22.94 9.36
N SER A 24 -24.85 -23.59 10.38
CA SER A 24 -23.39 -23.71 10.54
C SER A 24 -22.73 -24.39 9.34
N ILE A 25 -23.33 -25.47 8.82
CA ILE A 25 -22.87 -26.13 7.58
C ILE A 25 -22.97 -25.18 6.39
N PHE A 26 -24.06 -24.41 6.27
CA PHE A 26 -24.25 -23.46 5.17
C PHE A 26 -23.22 -22.32 5.22
N ARG A 27 -22.86 -21.84 6.42
CA ARG A 27 -21.79 -20.86 6.61
C ARG A 27 -20.45 -21.41 6.14
N LEU A 28 -20.11 -22.65 6.50
CA LEU A 28 -18.88 -23.31 6.04
C LEU A 28 -18.86 -23.58 4.52
N ALA A 29 -20.03 -23.84 3.93
CA ALA A 29 -20.18 -24.01 2.48
C ALA A 29 -20.15 -22.66 1.72
N SER A 30 -20.31 -21.54 2.43
CA SER A 30 -20.26 -20.20 1.86
C SER A 30 -18.80 -19.73 1.82
N PRO A 31 -18.37 -19.01 0.76
CA PRO A 31 -17.02 -18.47 0.73
C PRO A 31 -16.80 -17.57 1.94
N ALA A 32 -15.71 -17.76 2.69
CA ALA A 32 -15.34 -16.89 3.80
C ALA A 32 -15.15 -15.43 3.36
N THR A 33 -14.93 -15.22 2.06
CA THR A 33 -14.82 -13.90 1.45
C THR A 33 -16.16 -13.24 1.17
N GLY A 34 -17.30 -13.91 1.37
CA GLY A 34 -18.64 -13.38 1.09
C GLY A 34 -19.20 -13.77 -0.28
N LEU A 35 -20.35 -13.19 -0.63
CA LEU A 35 -21.07 -13.49 -1.87
C LEU A 35 -20.42 -12.81 -3.07
N ASN A 36 -19.84 -13.60 -3.99
CA ASN A 36 -19.31 -13.06 -5.25
C ASN A 36 -20.45 -12.91 -6.27
N ILE A 37 -20.94 -11.67 -6.47
CA ILE A 37 -21.96 -11.41 -7.49
C ILE A 37 -21.29 -11.35 -8.86
N HIS A 38 -21.19 -12.52 -9.50
CA HIS A 38 -21.02 -12.62 -10.94
C HIS A 38 -22.38 -12.97 -11.56
N PRO A 39 -22.83 -12.28 -12.62
CA PRO A 39 -24.18 -12.45 -13.18
C PRO A 39 -24.54 -13.91 -13.48
N SER A 40 -23.62 -14.65 -14.11
CA SER A 40 -23.84 -16.07 -14.44
C SER A 40 -23.64 -17.04 -13.26
N ALA A 41 -23.01 -16.61 -12.17
CA ALA A 41 -22.58 -17.52 -11.10
C ALA A 41 -23.29 -17.31 -9.77
N ILE A 42 -23.95 -16.17 -9.52
CA ILE A 42 -24.56 -15.88 -8.21
C ILE A 42 -25.55 -16.96 -7.78
N ARG A 43 -26.39 -17.42 -8.72
CA ARG A 43 -27.38 -18.48 -8.50
C ARG A 43 -26.75 -19.86 -8.26
N ASN A 44 -25.48 -20.01 -8.60
CA ASN A 44 -24.70 -21.25 -8.50
C ASN A 44 -23.70 -21.22 -7.32
N GLN A 45 -23.73 -20.18 -6.49
CA GLN A 45 -22.93 -20.08 -5.28
C GLN A 45 -23.81 -20.25 -4.03
N ALA A 46 -23.21 -20.69 -2.93
CA ALA A 46 -23.88 -20.64 -1.63
C ALA A 46 -24.11 -19.17 -1.23
N PRO A 47 -25.22 -18.84 -0.54
CA PRO A 47 -26.24 -19.78 -0.06
C PRO A 47 -27.32 -20.11 -1.11
N TRP A 48 -27.36 -19.44 -2.28
CA TRP A 48 -28.42 -19.62 -3.29
C TRP A 48 -28.50 -21.06 -3.82
N LYS A 49 -27.35 -21.67 -4.14
CA LYS A 49 -27.27 -23.06 -4.61
C LYS A 49 -27.81 -24.04 -3.55
N VAL A 50 -27.54 -23.77 -2.28
CA VAL A 50 -27.98 -24.60 -1.15
C VAL A 50 -29.48 -24.49 -0.94
N GLY A 51 -30.06 -23.29 -1.10
CA GLY A 51 -31.52 -23.06 -1.01
C GLY A 51 -32.34 -23.74 -2.12
N ARG A 52 -31.70 -24.37 -3.11
CA ARG A 52 -32.37 -25.14 -4.17
C ARG A 52 -32.60 -26.61 -3.81
N VAL A 53 -31.95 -27.13 -2.76
CA VAL A 53 -32.03 -28.55 -2.39
C VAL A 53 -33.43 -28.94 -1.92
N CYS A 54 -33.97 -28.25 -0.91
CA CYS A 54 -35.34 -28.48 -0.44
C CYS A 54 -35.95 -27.20 0.16
N ARG A 55 -37.27 -27.21 0.40
CA ARG A 55 -38.01 -26.06 0.97
C ARG A 55 -37.46 -25.66 2.34
N ARG A 56 -37.14 -26.62 3.20
CA ARG A 56 -36.61 -26.36 4.54
C ARG A 56 -35.28 -25.62 4.51
N TRP A 57 -34.35 -26.05 3.67
CA TRP A 57 -33.04 -25.39 3.54
C TRP A 57 -33.19 -23.96 3.02
N ARG A 58 -34.09 -23.74 2.05
CA ARG A 58 -34.44 -22.41 1.58
C ARG A 58 -34.94 -21.52 2.71
N THR A 59 -35.90 -22.00 3.51
CA THR A 59 -36.44 -21.24 4.65
C THR A 59 -35.37 -20.90 5.68
N ILE A 60 -34.46 -21.83 6.00
CA ILE A 60 -33.33 -21.54 6.91
C ILE A 60 -32.47 -20.43 6.32
N ILE A 61 -32.06 -20.58 5.07
CA ILE A 61 -31.20 -19.62 4.36
C ILE A 61 -31.85 -18.23 4.27
N GLU A 62 -33.13 -18.17 3.93
CA GLU A 62 -33.87 -16.90 3.79
C GLU A 62 -34.02 -16.16 5.12
N ASN A 63 -34.11 -16.88 6.24
CA ASN A 63 -34.26 -16.31 7.59
C ASN A 63 -32.92 -16.10 8.32
N SER A 64 -31.78 -16.36 7.68
CA SER A 64 -30.45 -16.25 8.29
C SER A 64 -29.67 -15.05 7.75
N PRO A 65 -29.83 -13.84 8.31
CA PRO A 65 -29.22 -12.59 7.81
C PRO A 65 -27.68 -12.67 7.68
N GLU A 66 -27.02 -13.47 8.49
CA GLU A 66 -25.57 -13.70 8.46
C GLU A 66 -25.05 -14.32 7.16
N LEU A 67 -25.90 -15.00 6.39
CA LEU A 67 -25.53 -15.53 5.07
C LEU A 67 -25.62 -14.45 3.99
N TRP A 68 -26.16 -13.28 4.35
CA TRP A 68 -26.44 -12.15 3.48
C TRP A 68 -25.70 -10.87 3.89
N SER A 69 -24.92 -10.92 4.98
CA SER A 69 -24.24 -9.77 5.57
C SER A 69 -22.95 -9.37 4.86
N ILE A 70 -22.35 -10.21 4.02
CA ILE A 70 -21.10 -9.91 3.31
C ILE A 70 -21.30 -10.00 1.80
N LEU A 71 -21.25 -8.84 1.16
CA LEU A 71 -21.37 -8.70 -0.29
C LEU A 71 -20.04 -8.31 -0.92
N VAL A 72 -19.53 -9.18 -1.81
CA VAL A 72 -18.26 -8.94 -2.50
C VAL A 72 -18.46 -8.90 -4.00
N LEU A 73 -18.06 -7.76 -4.55
CA LEU A 73 -18.04 -7.50 -5.98
C LEU A 73 -16.60 -7.55 -6.44
N ASP A 74 -16.21 -8.67 -7.06
CA ASP A 74 -14.93 -8.78 -7.73
C ASP A 74 -15.01 -8.01 -9.04
N ARG A 75 -14.33 -6.86 -9.10
CA ARG A 75 -14.47 -5.94 -10.23
C ARG A 75 -14.08 -6.57 -11.56
N LYS A 76 -13.16 -7.53 -11.57
CA LYS A 76 -12.73 -8.22 -12.81
C LYS A 76 -13.80 -9.09 -13.43
N LYS A 77 -14.76 -9.51 -12.60
CA LYS A 77 -15.87 -10.40 -12.93
C LYS A 77 -17.12 -9.63 -13.34
N LEU A 78 -17.09 -8.30 -13.23
CA LEU A 78 -18.19 -7.44 -13.65
C LEU A 78 -18.04 -7.10 -15.13
N PRO A 79 -19.16 -6.96 -15.87
CA PRO A 79 -19.12 -6.59 -17.27
C PRO A 79 -18.56 -5.17 -17.45
N ASP A 80 -17.73 -5.00 -18.47
CA ASP A 80 -17.02 -3.74 -18.77
C ASP A 80 -17.98 -2.66 -19.32
N SER A 81 -19.06 -3.10 -19.97
CA SER A 81 -20.13 -2.28 -20.54
C SER A 81 -21.14 -1.92 -19.45
N ALA A 82 -21.72 -0.71 -19.54
CA ALA A 82 -22.91 -0.32 -18.79
C ALA A 82 -24.15 -1.08 -19.30
N GLU A 83 -24.02 -2.40 -19.50
CA GLU A 83 -25.10 -3.27 -19.89
C GLU A 83 -26.18 -3.21 -18.80
N ALA A 84 -27.24 -2.46 -19.11
CA ALA A 84 -28.41 -2.30 -18.26
C ALA A 84 -28.94 -3.62 -17.69
N PRO A 85 -28.92 -4.77 -18.41
CA PRO A 85 -29.41 -6.03 -17.85
C PRO A 85 -28.66 -6.49 -16.59
N PHE A 86 -27.34 -6.31 -16.55
CA PHE A 86 -26.55 -6.72 -15.39
C PHE A 86 -26.89 -5.87 -14.17
N TRP A 87 -26.85 -4.54 -14.32
CA TRP A 87 -27.06 -3.64 -13.19
C TRP A 87 -28.50 -3.66 -12.69
N LYS A 88 -29.47 -3.91 -13.58
CA LYS A 88 -30.85 -4.21 -13.19
C LYS A 88 -30.92 -5.47 -12.32
N HIS A 89 -30.28 -6.55 -12.75
CA HIS A 89 -30.24 -7.78 -11.97
C HIS A 89 -29.49 -7.61 -10.64
N PHE A 90 -28.41 -6.84 -10.64
CA PHE A 90 -27.70 -6.47 -9.42
C PHE A 90 -28.59 -5.69 -8.46
N ALA A 91 -29.37 -4.70 -8.93
CA ALA A 91 -30.30 -3.96 -8.11
C ALA A 91 -31.38 -4.87 -7.48
N GLU A 92 -31.91 -5.82 -8.24
CA GLU A 92 -32.86 -6.84 -7.73
C GLU A 92 -32.22 -7.72 -6.64
N ILE A 93 -31.00 -8.20 -6.89
CA ILE A 93 -30.24 -8.99 -5.90
C ILE A 93 -29.99 -8.16 -4.65
N PHE A 94 -29.55 -6.93 -4.83
CA PHE A 94 -29.24 -6.02 -3.74
C PHE A 94 -30.48 -5.75 -2.89
N ASP A 95 -31.64 -5.51 -3.52
CA ASP A 95 -32.91 -5.36 -2.82
C ASP A 95 -33.29 -6.62 -2.03
N ILE A 96 -33.08 -7.82 -2.59
CA ILE A 96 -33.27 -9.08 -1.85
C ILE A 96 -32.33 -9.15 -0.65
N LEU A 97 -31.06 -8.78 -0.81
CA LEU A 97 -30.07 -8.77 0.27
C LEU A 97 -30.46 -7.78 1.37
N SER A 98 -30.84 -6.56 0.99
CA SER A 98 -31.34 -5.52 1.91
C SER A 98 -32.55 -6.00 2.70
N ARG A 99 -33.52 -6.65 2.03
CA ARG A 99 -34.71 -7.19 2.68
C ARG A 99 -34.41 -8.37 3.60
N ARG A 100 -33.38 -9.17 3.29
CA ARG A 100 -32.99 -10.33 4.11
C ARG A 100 -32.07 -9.95 5.27
N SER A 101 -31.30 -8.88 5.16
CA SER A 101 -30.52 -8.33 6.28
C SER A 101 -31.38 -7.53 7.26
N ALA A 102 -32.53 -7.01 6.80
CA ALA A 102 -33.68 -6.49 7.58
C ALA A 102 -33.34 -5.71 8.87
N GLY A 103 -32.24 -4.96 8.85
CA GLY A 103 -31.76 -4.14 9.97
C GLY A 103 -31.42 -4.85 11.27
N ARG A 104 -31.25 -6.17 11.23
CA ARG A 104 -30.83 -6.94 12.41
C ARG A 104 -29.34 -7.18 12.46
N GLN A 105 -28.62 -7.01 11.34
CA GLN A 105 -27.20 -7.26 11.25
C GLN A 105 -26.48 -6.22 10.39
N HIS A 106 -25.19 -6.09 10.68
CA HIS A 106 -24.24 -5.29 9.93
C HIS A 106 -24.07 -5.81 8.50
N LEU A 107 -23.95 -4.89 7.54
CA LEU A 107 -23.71 -5.19 6.14
C LEU A 107 -22.28 -4.76 5.76
N GLU A 108 -21.52 -5.69 5.23
CA GLU A 108 -20.21 -5.45 4.63
C GLU A 108 -20.35 -5.41 3.11
N LEU A 109 -19.92 -4.30 2.52
CA LEU A 109 -19.97 -4.09 1.08
C LEU A 109 -18.55 -3.86 0.56
N ARG A 110 -18.03 -4.82 -0.21
CA ARG A 110 -16.66 -4.79 -0.72
C ARG A 110 -16.66 -4.82 -2.25
N LEU A 111 -16.24 -3.73 -2.87
CA LEU A 111 -15.88 -3.69 -4.29
C LEU A 111 -14.35 -3.83 -4.38
N VAL A 112 -13.89 -5.02 -4.76
CA VAL A 112 -12.48 -5.41 -4.66
C VAL A 112 -11.87 -5.67 -6.03
N ASP A 113 -10.59 -5.31 -6.13
CA ASP A 113 -9.73 -5.74 -7.22
C ASP A 113 -8.97 -6.97 -6.77
N THR A 114 -9.31 -8.14 -7.31
CA THR A 114 -8.47 -9.32 -7.08
C THR A 114 -7.07 -9.05 -7.65
N ALA A 115 -6.00 -9.32 -6.90
CA ALA A 115 -4.64 -9.08 -7.39
C ALA A 115 -4.34 -10.08 -8.52
N THR A 116 -4.10 -9.62 -9.77
CA THR A 116 -3.37 -10.37 -10.83
C THR A 116 -3.47 -9.84 -12.28
N SER A 117 -4.39 -8.95 -12.66
CA SER A 117 -4.54 -8.62 -14.09
C SER A 117 -4.23 -7.17 -14.42
N SER A 118 -3.31 -6.98 -15.37
CA SER A 118 -2.99 -5.76 -16.11
C SER A 118 -4.14 -5.22 -16.98
N ARG A 119 -5.40 -5.61 -16.70
CA ARG A 119 -6.57 -5.08 -17.40
C ARG A 119 -6.55 -3.55 -17.25
N SER A 120 -6.72 -2.86 -18.39
CA SER A 120 -6.55 -1.42 -18.45
C SER A 120 -7.39 -0.70 -17.39
N ASP A 121 -6.78 0.30 -16.75
CA ASP A 121 -7.42 1.08 -15.69
C ASP A 121 -8.77 1.69 -16.10
N VAL A 122 -8.96 1.91 -17.41
CA VAL A 122 -10.20 2.43 -18.01
C VAL A 122 -11.43 1.58 -17.68
N VAL A 123 -11.35 0.26 -17.81
CA VAL A 123 -12.49 -0.64 -17.63
C VAL A 123 -12.94 -0.67 -16.17
N GLY A 124 -11.97 -0.83 -15.25
CA GLY A 124 -12.25 -0.85 -13.82
C GLY A 124 -12.98 0.41 -13.35
N ARG A 125 -12.65 1.56 -13.94
CA ARG A 125 -13.29 2.84 -13.62
C ARG A 125 -14.77 2.88 -14.01
N ARG A 126 -15.11 2.42 -15.22
CA ARG A 126 -16.51 2.37 -15.68
C ARG A 126 -17.38 1.49 -14.79
N ILE A 127 -16.81 0.38 -14.32
CA ILE A 127 -17.51 -0.56 -13.42
C ILE A 127 -17.78 0.08 -12.06
N SER A 128 -16.78 0.70 -11.43
CA SER A 128 -16.97 1.37 -10.14
C SER A 128 -17.97 2.54 -10.26
N GLN A 129 -17.93 3.28 -11.37
CA GLN A 129 -18.89 4.33 -11.65
C GLN A 129 -20.30 3.79 -11.84
N SER A 130 -20.47 2.71 -12.61
CA SER A 130 -21.78 2.09 -12.86
C SER A 130 -22.36 1.49 -11.58
N PHE A 131 -21.51 0.90 -10.74
CA PHE A 131 -21.88 0.42 -9.42
C PHE A 131 -22.41 1.54 -8.53
N LEU A 132 -21.65 2.63 -8.39
CA LEU A 132 -22.08 3.75 -7.57
C LEU A 132 -23.30 4.47 -8.18
N ALA A 133 -23.35 4.63 -9.50
CA ALA A 133 -24.50 5.20 -10.21
C ALA A 133 -25.76 4.34 -10.04
N CYS A 134 -25.62 3.01 -9.98
CA CYS A 134 -26.70 2.08 -9.65
C CYS A 134 -27.21 2.30 -8.22
N LEU A 135 -26.32 2.47 -7.25
CA LEU A 135 -26.72 2.77 -5.86
C LEU A 135 -27.36 4.16 -5.69
N PHE A 136 -27.00 5.14 -6.52
CA PHE A 136 -27.52 6.51 -6.46
C PHE A 136 -28.58 6.85 -7.51
N ASN A 137 -29.07 5.85 -8.23
CA ASN A 137 -30.19 5.98 -9.16
C ASN A 137 -30.01 7.03 -10.27
N ARG A 138 -28.84 7.11 -10.92
CA ARG A 138 -28.69 8.04 -12.05
C ARG A 138 -28.99 7.42 -13.42
N GLN A 139 -29.09 6.10 -13.54
CA GLN A 139 -29.10 5.43 -14.86
C GLN A 139 -30.04 4.21 -15.01
N ILE A 140 -30.78 3.79 -13.98
CA ILE A 140 -31.54 2.53 -14.01
C ILE A 140 -32.97 2.77 -13.50
N ASP A 141 -33.96 2.15 -14.14
CA ASP A 141 -35.39 2.29 -13.78
C ASP A 141 -35.75 1.72 -12.39
N ILE A 142 -34.89 0.88 -11.81
CA ILE A 142 -35.10 0.24 -10.51
C ILE A 142 -34.13 0.87 -9.51
N GLN A 143 -34.68 1.58 -8.52
CA GLN A 143 -33.96 2.06 -7.35
C GLN A 143 -33.77 0.90 -6.36
N PRO A 144 -32.54 0.39 -6.15
CA PRO A 144 -32.32 -0.48 -5.01
C PRO A 144 -32.54 0.31 -3.72
N VAL A 145 -33.33 -0.23 -2.79
CA VAL A 145 -33.38 0.30 -1.44
C VAL A 145 -32.08 -0.08 -0.76
N VAL A 146 -31.19 0.91 -0.61
CA VAL A 146 -29.91 0.70 0.05
C VAL A 146 -30.02 1.02 1.54
N PRO A 147 -29.80 0.05 2.44
CA PRO A 147 -29.85 0.24 3.87
C PRO A 147 -28.52 0.84 4.34
N TRP A 148 -28.29 2.11 4.03
CA TRP A 148 -27.04 2.81 4.29
C TRP A 148 -26.65 2.78 5.77
N GLU A 149 -27.65 2.85 6.65
CA GLU A 149 -27.52 2.74 8.10
C GLU A 149 -27.01 1.38 8.58
N HIS A 150 -27.09 0.33 7.78
CA HIS A 150 -26.57 -0.99 8.16
C HIS A 150 -25.16 -1.25 7.63
N ILE A 151 -24.64 -0.40 6.74
CA ILE A 151 -23.30 -0.58 6.19
C ILE A 151 -22.23 -0.23 7.24
N THR A 152 -21.50 -1.24 7.71
CA THR A 152 -20.41 -1.07 8.68
C THR A 152 -19.02 -1.21 8.08
N VAL A 153 -18.88 -1.98 7.00
CA VAL A 153 -17.60 -2.15 6.30
C VAL A 153 -17.81 -1.74 4.85
N PHE A 154 -17.00 -0.79 4.38
CA PHE A 154 -17.06 -0.33 3.01
C PHE A 154 -15.68 -0.31 2.38
N HIS A 155 -15.49 -1.14 1.36
CA HIS A 155 -14.25 -1.22 0.61
C HIS A 155 -14.51 -0.81 -0.84
N LEU A 156 -13.81 0.22 -1.30
CA LEU A 156 -13.85 0.69 -2.68
C LEU A 156 -12.46 0.73 -3.30
N SER A 157 -12.28 0.03 -4.42
CA SER A 157 -11.17 0.25 -5.36
C SER A 157 -11.60 1.14 -6.53
N LYS A 158 -10.73 2.07 -6.97
CA LYS A 158 -10.97 2.97 -8.13
C LYS A 158 -12.30 3.69 -8.05
N TYR A 159 -12.40 4.67 -7.17
CA TYR A 159 -13.63 5.44 -6.96
C TYR A 159 -13.53 6.87 -7.53
N ARG A 160 -14.69 7.45 -7.83
CA ARG A 160 -14.83 8.91 -8.01
C ARG A 160 -15.20 9.55 -6.70
N LEU A 161 -14.64 10.73 -6.46
CA LEU A 161 -14.83 11.44 -5.20
C LEU A 161 -16.31 11.80 -4.96
N GLU A 162 -17.06 12.13 -6.02
CA GLU A 162 -18.47 12.61 -5.93
C GLU A 162 -19.35 11.54 -5.31
N TYR A 163 -19.23 10.33 -5.83
CA TYR A 163 -19.99 9.20 -5.36
C TYR A 163 -19.53 8.74 -3.99
N LEU A 164 -18.22 8.71 -3.72
CA LEU A 164 -17.71 8.38 -2.39
C LEU A 164 -18.30 9.34 -1.34
N TYR A 165 -18.29 10.64 -1.60
CA TYR A 165 -18.87 11.64 -0.70
C TYR A 165 -20.36 11.37 -0.44
N GLN A 166 -21.14 11.07 -1.49
CA GLN A 166 -22.56 10.74 -1.33
C GLN A 166 -22.78 9.46 -0.51
N VAL A 167 -21.92 8.44 -0.65
CA VAL A 167 -22.01 7.22 0.17
C VAL A 167 -21.71 7.53 1.63
N LEU A 168 -20.57 8.17 1.89
CA LEU A 168 -20.11 8.40 3.25
C LEU A 168 -21.08 9.28 4.05
N ARG A 169 -21.82 10.19 3.40
CA ARG A 169 -22.87 10.98 4.05
C ARG A 169 -24.12 10.20 4.48
N LYS A 170 -24.29 8.97 3.98
CA LYS A 170 -25.44 8.12 4.32
C LYS A 170 -25.08 7.00 5.28
N CYS A 171 -23.79 6.68 5.44
CA CYS A 171 -23.32 5.57 6.26
C CYS A 171 -22.90 6.02 7.68
N ASP A 172 -23.86 6.36 8.53
CA ASP A 172 -23.59 6.85 9.91
C ASP A 172 -22.96 5.79 10.83
N ASN A 173 -23.22 4.51 10.54
CA ASN A 173 -22.72 3.36 11.29
C ASN A 173 -21.48 2.73 10.68
N LEU A 174 -20.82 3.41 9.73
CA LEU A 174 -19.61 2.89 9.10
C LEU A 174 -18.49 2.74 10.14
N GLN A 175 -17.97 1.53 10.31
CA GLN A 175 -16.92 1.16 11.27
C GLN A 175 -15.56 0.97 10.59
N GLU A 176 -15.53 0.43 9.37
CA GLU A 176 -14.33 0.22 8.58
C GLU A 176 -14.48 0.80 7.16
N LEU A 177 -13.50 1.59 6.75
CA LEU A 177 -13.42 2.16 5.41
C LEU A 177 -12.08 1.79 4.78
N VAL A 178 -12.13 1.12 3.63
CA VAL A 178 -10.96 0.77 2.83
C VAL A 178 -11.02 1.49 1.49
N LEU A 179 -10.09 2.41 1.27
CA LEU A 179 -9.97 3.18 0.04
C LEU A 179 -8.77 2.67 -0.76
N GLY A 180 -9.07 2.11 -1.92
CA GLY A 180 -8.12 1.72 -2.97
C GLY A 180 -7.61 2.91 -3.78
N GLU A 181 -7.01 2.63 -4.93
CA GLU A 181 -6.57 3.62 -5.93
C GLU A 181 -7.70 4.60 -6.31
N ARG A 182 -7.38 5.88 -6.55
CA ARG A 182 -8.35 6.87 -7.08
C ARG A 182 -8.21 7.02 -8.59
N ASP A 183 -9.34 7.25 -9.27
CA ASP A 183 -9.37 7.67 -10.66
C ASP A 183 -8.88 9.12 -10.83
N LEU A 184 -7.71 9.32 -11.43
CA LEU A 184 -7.08 10.64 -11.63
C LEU A 184 -7.43 11.32 -12.96
N GLU A 185 -7.98 10.61 -13.95
CA GLU A 185 -8.08 11.15 -15.31
C GLU A 185 -9.31 12.04 -15.54
N VAL A 186 -10.26 12.06 -14.61
CA VAL A 186 -11.42 12.93 -14.72
C VAL A 186 -11.17 14.15 -13.87
N TYR A 187 -11.02 15.32 -14.52
CA TYR A 187 -11.04 16.62 -13.85
C TYR A 187 -12.31 16.68 -12.99
N ASP A 188 -12.15 16.44 -11.69
CA ASP A 188 -13.23 16.66 -10.73
C ASP A 188 -13.56 18.14 -10.81
N SER A 189 -14.74 18.42 -11.37
CA SER A 189 -15.34 19.75 -11.39
C SER A 189 -15.15 20.38 -10.01
N THR A 190 -14.75 21.65 -9.98
CA THR A 190 -14.61 22.49 -8.78
C THR A 190 -15.92 22.70 -8.02
N ALA A 191 -16.92 21.85 -8.24
CA ALA A 191 -18.15 21.78 -7.49
C ALA A 191 -17.81 21.88 -6.00
N SER A 192 -18.43 22.86 -5.35
CA SER A 192 -18.28 23.10 -3.92
C SER A 192 -18.79 21.87 -3.18
N TRP A 193 -17.86 21.01 -2.79
CA TRP A 193 -18.13 19.95 -1.83
C TRP A 193 -18.64 20.65 -0.58
N GLY A 194 -19.85 20.31 -0.14
CA GLY A 194 -20.49 20.98 0.99
C GLY A 194 -19.73 20.78 2.29
N SER A 195 -20.41 20.93 3.43
CA SER A 195 -19.84 20.61 4.74
C SER A 195 -19.13 19.25 4.72
N GLY A 196 -17.95 19.18 5.33
CA GLY A 196 -17.16 17.95 5.44
C GLY A 196 -17.98 16.75 5.97
N VAL A 197 -17.49 15.55 5.75
CA VAL A 197 -18.14 14.31 6.19
C VAL A 197 -17.61 13.92 7.56
N ARG A 198 -18.51 13.80 8.54
CA ARG A 198 -18.18 13.34 9.89
C ARG A 198 -18.66 11.90 10.08
N LEU A 199 -17.74 10.98 10.37
CA LEU A 199 -18.04 9.56 10.59
C LEU A 199 -17.71 9.19 12.04
N ASN A 200 -18.71 9.26 12.93
CA ASN A 200 -18.49 9.07 14.37
C ASN A 200 -18.21 7.61 14.75
N SER A 201 -18.74 6.67 13.97
CA SER A 201 -18.63 5.23 14.20
C SER A 201 -17.37 4.62 13.61
N LEU A 202 -16.64 5.35 12.76
CA LEU A 202 -15.50 4.81 12.03
C LEU A 202 -14.33 4.54 12.97
N ARG A 203 -13.96 3.27 13.11
CA ARG A 203 -12.85 2.78 13.94
C ARG A 203 -11.60 2.49 13.11
N THR A 204 -11.77 2.01 11.89
CA THR A 204 -10.67 1.59 11.02
C THR A 204 -10.72 2.33 9.70
N LEU A 205 -9.62 2.98 9.34
CA LEU A 205 -9.40 3.58 8.02
C LEU A 205 -8.18 2.92 7.37
N LYS A 206 -8.36 2.38 6.18
CA LYS A 206 -7.29 1.84 5.35
C LYS A 206 -7.19 2.62 4.04
N LEU A 207 -6.01 3.15 3.77
CA LEU A 207 -5.67 3.91 2.57
C LEU A 207 -4.66 3.11 1.75
N VAL A 208 -4.97 2.83 0.49
CA VAL A 208 -4.07 2.18 -0.44
C VAL A 208 -3.63 3.21 -1.46
N VAL A 209 -2.48 3.82 -1.20
CA VAL A 209 -1.98 4.99 -1.90
C VAL A 209 -1.10 4.54 -3.05
N HIS A 210 -1.56 4.75 -4.28
CA HIS A 210 -0.68 4.66 -5.44
C HIS A 210 0.02 6.01 -5.60
N ARG A 211 -0.67 7.08 -6.02
CA ARG A 211 -0.07 8.41 -6.18
C ARG A 211 -0.44 9.38 -5.05
N THR A 212 0.42 10.39 -4.86
CA THR A 212 0.41 11.35 -3.74
C THR A 212 -0.90 12.16 -3.66
N THR A 213 -1.50 12.47 -4.79
CA THR A 213 -2.69 13.33 -4.90
C THR A 213 -4.01 12.57 -4.88
N GLU A 214 -3.99 11.24 -4.82
CA GLU A 214 -5.21 10.45 -4.94
C GLU A 214 -6.15 10.70 -3.76
N HIS A 215 -5.65 10.59 -2.54
CA HIS A 215 -6.51 10.70 -1.35
C HIS A 215 -6.63 12.11 -0.78
N SER A 216 -5.89 13.09 -1.30
CA SER A 216 -5.77 14.43 -0.73
C SER A 216 -7.13 15.07 -0.41
N ARG A 217 -8.01 15.13 -1.41
CA ARG A 217 -9.35 15.71 -1.27
C ARG A 217 -10.26 14.92 -0.33
N VAL A 218 -10.14 13.58 -0.31
CA VAL A 218 -10.90 12.75 0.64
C VAL A 218 -10.46 13.07 2.05
N LEU A 219 -9.15 13.12 2.31
CA LEU A 219 -8.62 13.40 3.63
C LEU A 219 -9.00 14.80 4.12
N GLN A 220 -9.10 15.80 3.23
CA GLN A 220 -9.53 17.16 3.59
C GLN A 220 -10.99 17.23 4.07
N ILE A 221 -11.87 16.38 3.55
CA ILE A 221 -13.31 16.44 3.89
C ILE A 221 -13.67 15.54 5.08
N LEU A 222 -12.85 14.56 5.45
CA LEU A 222 -13.17 13.60 6.51
C LEU A 222 -12.93 14.16 7.92
N THR A 223 -13.85 13.88 8.84
CA THR A 223 -13.69 14.09 10.29
C THR A 223 -14.07 12.80 11.01
N LEU A 224 -13.10 12.17 11.66
CA LEU A 224 -13.17 10.79 12.13
C LEU A 224 -12.92 10.70 13.64
N PRO A 225 -13.79 11.28 14.50
CA PRO A 225 -13.52 11.41 15.93
C PRO A 225 -13.36 10.05 16.64
N GLY A 226 -13.93 9.00 16.05
CA GLY A 226 -13.88 7.64 16.55
C GLY A 226 -12.70 6.79 16.07
N LEU A 227 -11.79 7.34 15.26
CA LEU A 227 -10.76 6.54 14.59
C LEU A 227 -9.76 5.94 15.58
N GLU A 228 -9.61 4.62 15.54
CA GLU A 228 -8.70 3.87 16.41
C GLU A 228 -7.54 3.24 15.63
N ARG A 229 -7.77 2.84 14.38
CA ARG A 229 -6.78 2.18 13.53
C ARG A 229 -6.64 2.88 12.18
N LEU A 230 -5.42 3.23 11.83
CA LEU A 230 -5.06 3.79 10.53
C LEU A 230 -4.06 2.86 9.84
N GLU A 231 -4.44 2.32 8.68
CA GLU A 231 -3.56 1.55 7.82
C GLU A 231 -3.28 2.32 6.53
N ILE A 232 -2.01 2.50 6.19
CA ILE A 232 -1.56 3.15 4.98
C ILE A 232 -0.71 2.15 4.21
N VAL A 233 -1.13 1.79 3.00
CA VAL A 233 -0.42 0.87 2.12
C VAL A 233 0.07 1.65 0.92
N LEU A 234 1.38 1.88 0.84
CA LEU A 234 1.98 2.55 -0.31
C LEU A 234 2.15 1.53 -1.44
N LYS A 235 1.65 1.78 -2.64
CA LYS A 235 1.77 0.88 -3.78
C LYS A 235 2.65 1.48 -4.87
N ASP A 236 3.49 0.62 -5.41
CA ASP A 236 4.36 0.82 -6.58
C ASP A 236 5.21 2.11 -6.67
N PRO A 237 6.15 2.30 -5.73
CA PRO A 237 7.13 3.39 -5.76
C PRO A 237 8.25 3.23 -6.82
N GLU A 238 8.03 2.50 -7.91
CA GLU A 238 9.04 2.28 -8.98
C GLU A 238 9.63 3.58 -9.55
N TYR A 239 8.98 4.73 -9.37
CA TYR A 239 9.41 6.01 -9.96
C TYR A 239 9.92 7.07 -8.98
N GLY A 240 10.24 6.72 -7.72
CA GLY A 240 10.99 7.60 -6.81
C GLY A 240 10.33 8.94 -6.40
N LYS A 241 9.14 9.27 -6.92
CA LYS A 241 8.41 10.52 -6.67
C LYS A 241 7.16 10.36 -5.80
N MET A 242 6.92 9.17 -5.26
CA MET A 242 5.74 8.94 -4.42
C MET A 242 5.99 9.38 -2.98
N VAL A 243 5.70 10.65 -2.71
CA VAL A 243 5.62 11.20 -1.35
C VAL A 243 4.16 11.24 -0.93
N LEU A 244 3.73 10.32 -0.07
CA LEU A 244 2.45 10.51 0.63
C LEU A 244 2.43 11.93 1.18
N ASP A 245 1.42 12.73 0.86
CA ASP A 245 1.28 14.04 1.49
C ASP A 245 0.75 13.84 2.90
N VAL A 246 1.69 13.59 3.80
CA VAL A 246 1.45 13.31 5.21
C VAL A 246 0.75 14.47 5.87
N THR A 247 1.03 15.70 5.43
CA THR A 247 0.39 16.92 5.92
C THR A 247 -1.13 16.76 5.95
N LEU A 248 -1.72 16.23 4.88
CA LEU A 248 -3.16 16.03 4.78
C LEU A 248 -3.70 14.93 5.70
N VAL A 249 -2.90 13.89 5.94
CA VAL A 249 -3.25 12.85 6.92
C VAL A 249 -3.21 13.46 8.33
N LEU A 250 -2.19 14.26 8.64
CA LEU A 250 -2.05 14.91 9.94
C LEU A 250 -3.13 15.96 10.17
N GLU A 251 -3.47 16.77 9.17
CA GLU A 251 -4.59 17.72 9.22
C GLU A 251 -5.91 17.00 9.47
N MET A 252 -6.12 15.84 8.82
CA MET A 252 -7.29 15.00 9.05
C MET A 252 -7.31 14.47 10.49
N LEU A 253 -6.20 13.96 11.01
CA LEU A 253 -6.09 13.48 12.40
C LEU A 253 -6.32 14.62 13.41
N ALA A 254 -5.71 15.78 13.17
CA ALA A 254 -5.84 16.98 14.01
C ALA A 254 -7.30 17.45 14.07
N ARG A 255 -7.96 17.57 12.90
CA ARG A 255 -9.37 17.95 12.81
C ARG A 255 -10.29 16.91 13.44
N SER A 256 -9.92 15.64 13.35
CA SER A 256 -10.70 14.53 13.91
C SER A 256 -10.61 14.48 15.43
N GLY A 257 -9.49 14.89 16.02
CA GLY A 257 -9.25 14.81 17.47
C GLY A 257 -9.33 13.37 18.00
N CYS A 258 -9.07 12.38 17.14
CA CYS A 258 -9.20 10.96 17.47
C CYS A 258 -8.02 10.46 18.30
N THR A 259 -8.24 9.41 19.10
CA THR A 259 -7.18 8.73 19.86
C THR A 259 -6.75 7.46 19.14
N LEU A 260 -5.79 7.61 18.21
CA LEU A 260 -5.29 6.49 17.43
C LEU A 260 -4.57 5.47 18.33
N LYS A 261 -5.03 4.22 18.31
CA LYS A 261 -4.45 3.08 19.04
C LYS A 261 -3.50 2.28 18.17
N ALA A 262 -3.76 2.20 16.86
CA ALA A 262 -2.95 1.39 15.94
C ALA A 262 -2.61 2.14 14.65
N LEU A 263 -1.34 2.12 14.27
CA LEU A 263 -0.82 2.72 13.04
C LEU A 263 -0.06 1.65 12.27
N VAL A 264 -0.50 1.40 11.04
CA VAL A 264 0.12 0.43 10.14
C VAL A 264 0.56 1.16 8.89
N ILE A 265 1.85 1.14 8.57
CA ILE A 265 2.39 1.73 7.35
C ILE A 265 3.14 0.64 6.60
N LYS A 266 2.68 0.32 5.39
CA LYS A 266 3.25 -0.72 4.54
C LYS A 266 3.92 -0.16 3.30
N ASN A 267 4.96 -0.87 2.87
CA ASN A 267 5.84 -0.51 1.77
C ASN A 267 6.46 0.90 1.93
N LEU A 268 6.84 1.24 3.16
CA LEU A 268 7.56 2.47 3.46
C LEU A 268 8.88 2.53 2.67
N ARG A 269 9.23 3.69 2.12
CA ARG A 269 10.53 3.94 1.47
C ARG A 269 11.11 5.29 1.87
N TYR A 270 12.30 5.30 2.47
CA TYR A 270 13.17 6.47 2.71
C TYR A 270 12.49 7.75 3.26
N GLN A 271 11.33 7.63 3.91
CA GLN A 271 10.50 8.75 4.37
C GLN A 271 10.54 8.86 5.89
N VAL A 272 11.74 9.07 6.43
CA VAL A 272 11.96 9.21 7.88
C VAL A 272 11.25 10.44 8.44
N TYR A 273 11.25 11.55 7.69
CA TYR A 273 10.62 12.81 8.11
C TYR A 273 9.10 12.70 8.26
N VAL A 274 8.46 11.91 7.38
CA VAL A 274 7.02 11.62 7.42
C VAL A 274 6.63 11.07 8.78
N LEU A 275 7.39 10.08 9.23
CA LEU A 275 7.11 9.36 10.46
C LEU A 275 7.33 10.24 11.70
N ASP A 276 8.32 11.13 11.69
CA ASP A 276 8.54 12.09 12.79
C ASP A 276 7.36 13.04 12.98
N GLN A 277 6.68 13.45 11.89
CA GLN A 277 5.51 14.28 12.00
C GLN A 277 4.29 13.54 12.55
N PHE A 278 4.10 12.26 12.21
CA PHE A 278 3.04 11.42 12.80
C PHE A 278 3.15 11.34 14.32
N LEU A 279 4.38 11.22 14.84
CA LEU A 279 4.64 11.13 16.29
C LEU A 279 4.07 12.30 17.10
N LYS A 280 3.87 13.47 16.48
CA LYS A 280 3.26 14.64 17.15
C LYS A 280 1.77 14.42 17.47
N TYR A 281 1.09 13.58 16.70
CA TYR A 281 -0.36 13.37 16.78
C TYR A 281 -0.76 12.02 17.38
N VAL A 282 0.16 11.06 17.48
CA VAL A 282 -0.14 9.67 17.87
C VAL A 282 0.51 9.27 19.21
N SER A 283 0.52 10.16 20.20
CA SER A 283 1.17 9.89 21.51
C SER A 283 0.56 8.73 22.32
N ARG A 284 -0.66 8.29 21.98
CA ARG A 284 -1.39 7.19 22.64
C ARG A 284 -1.35 5.87 21.87
N LEU A 285 -0.42 5.73 20.93
CA LEU A 285 -0.33 4.55 20.09
C LEU A 285 0.01 3.30 20.93
N GLU A 286 -0.77 2.23 20.77
CA GLU A 286 -0.55 0.94 21.41
C GLU A 286 0.07 -0.08 20.45
N GLU A 287 -0.23 0.00 19.16
CA GLU A 287 0.32 -0.85 18.10
C GLU A 287 0.93 -0.01 16.97
N LEU A 288 2.18 -0.32 16.62
CA LEU A 288 2.88 0.23 15.47
C LEU A 288 3.34 -0.90 14.57
N VAL A 289 2.95 -0.85 13.30
CA VAL A 289 3.42 -1.78 12.27
C VAL A 289 4.10 -0.97 11.16
N LEU A 290 5.39 -1.19 10.98
CA LEU A 290 6.18 -0.59 9.90
C LEU A 290 6.65 -1.71 8.97
N GLU A 291 6.25 -1.66 7.72
CA GLU A 291 6.65 -2.62 6.69
C GLU A 291 7.31 -1.87 5.53
N GLY A 292 8.51 -2.29 5.12
CA GLY A 292 9.32 -1.66 4.06
C GLY A 292 10.75 -1.32 4.49
N ASP A 293 11.31 -0.27 3.89
CA ASP A 293 12.67 0.24 4.13
C ASP A 293 12.69 1.12 5.40
N VAL A 294 12.70 0.47 6.56
CA VAL A 294 12.69 1.12 7.88
C VAL A 294 14.11 1.37 8.37
N SER A 295 14.50 2.63 8.60
CA SER A 295 15.81 2.96 9.16
C SER A 295 15.83 2.87 10.69
N GLY A 296 17.00 2.61 11.28
CA GLY A 296 17.14 2.53 12.74
C GLY A 296 16.85 3.83 13.46
N CYS A 297 17.24 4.96 12.88
CA CYS A 297 16.94 6.28 13.43
C CYS A 297 15.44 6.57 13.52
N VAL A 298 14.61 5.99 12.63
CA VAL A 298 13.15 6.05 12.77
C VAL A 298 12.74 5.29 14.02
N VAL A 299 13.16 4.03 14.14
CA VAL A 299 12.74 3.17 15.26
C VAL A 299 13.09 3.84 16.59
N GLU A 300 14.32 4.35 16.74
CA GLU A 300 14.76 5.07 17.94
C GLU A 300 13.91 6.29 18.27
N LYS A 301 13.53 7.10 17.27
CA LYS A 301 12.66 8.26 17.48
C LYS A 301 11.25 7.86 17.95
N PHE A 302 10.71 6.75 17.43
CA PHE A 302 9.40 6.24 17.85
C PHE A 302 9.43 5.78 19.29
N VAL A 303 10.48 5.04 19.65
CA VAL A 303 10.73 4.50 20.98
C VAL A 303 10.77 5.59 22.02
N ALA A 304 11.53 6.65 21.73
CA ALA A 304 11.69 7.76 22.66
C ALA A 304 10.38 8.50 22.94
N ARG A 305 9.39 8.43 22.03
CA ARG A 305 8.15 9.21 22.12
C ARG A 305 6.91 8.38 22.46
N LEU A 306 6.88 7.09 22.13
CA LEU A 306 5.72 6.23 22.29
C LEU A 306 5.80 5.37 23.55
N VAL A 307 5.79 6.03 24.71
CA VAL A 307 5.84 5.37 26.03
C VAL A 307 4.67 4.41 26.29
N GLY A 308 3.57 4.51 25.52
CA GLY A 308 2.39 3.65 25.61
C GLY A 308 2.41 2.43 24.69
N LEU A 309 3.45 2.25 23.86
CA LEU A 309 3.48 1.22 22.84
C LEU A 309 3.55 -0.18 23.47
N LYS A 310 2.57 -1.03 23.15
CA LYS A 310 2.49 -2.43 23.61
C LYS A 310 2.98 -3.40 22.54
N LYS A 311 2.76 -3.08 21.27
CA LYS A 311 3.10 -3.93 20.14
C LYS A 311 3.87 -3.17 19.08
N LEU A 312 5.06 -3.66 18.74
CA LEU A 312 5.89 -3.15 17.64
C LEU A 312 6.09 -4.27 16.62
N VAL A 313 5.70 -4.03 15.38
CA VAL A 313 5.94 -4.97 14.27
C VAL A 313 6.79 -4.26 13.23
N ILE A 314 7.97 -4.80 12.94
CA ILE A 314 8.86 -4.29 11.90
C ILE A 314 9.03 -5.39 10.87
N ARG A 315 8.52 -5.15 9.66
CA ARG A 315 8.63 -6.06 8.53
C ARG A 315 9.54 -5.45 7.47
N CYS A 316 10.81 -5.80 7.52
CA CYS A 316 11.77 -5.48 6.48
C CYS A 316 11.52 -6.41 5.29
N THR A 317 10.58 -6.02 4.42
CA THR A 317 10.39 -6.71 3.14
C THR A 317 11.58 -6.38 2.27
N PRO A 318 12.30 -7.37 1.68
CA PRO A 318 13.18 -7.09 0.57
C PRO A 318 12.25 -6.47 -0.46
N CYS A 319 12.53 -5.23 -0.83
CA CYS A 319 11.81 -4.61 -1.90
C CYS A 319 12.09 -5.47 -3.15
N THR A 320 11.19 -6.40 -3.46
CA THR A 320 11.33 -7.34 -4.58
C THR A 320 11.44 -6.63 -5.92
N LYS A 321 11.19 -5.31 -5.93
CA LYS A 321 11.35 -4.39 -7.06
C LYS A 321 12.49 -3.37 -6.90
N SER A 322 13.04 -3.14 -5.70
CA SER A 322 14.15 -2.19 -5.52
C SER A 322 15.52 -2.85 -5.45
N GLY A 323 15.61 -4.18 -5.38
CA GLY A 323 16.88 -4.95 -5.36
C GLY A 323 17.80 -4.72 -4.15
N VAL A 324 17.54 -3.71 -3.33
CA VAL A 324 18.33 -3.33 -2.16
C VAL A 324 17.46 -3.52 -0.92
N GLY A 325 17.46 -4.72 -0.34
CA GLY A 325 16.93 -4.89 1.00
C GLY A 325 17.85 -4.17 1.98
N LEU A 326 17.36 -3.16 2.71
CA LEU A 326 18.12 -2.65 3.85
C LEU A 326 18.20 -3.76 4.91
N PRO A 327 19.34 -3.93 5.59
CA PRO A 327 19.41 -4.78 6.76
C PRO A 327 18.36 -4.31 7.79
N PRO A 328 17.77 -5.21 8.57
CA PRO A 328 16.89 -4.83 9.66
C PRO A 328 17.63 -3.88 10.58
N PRO A 329 16.99 -2.83 11.09
CA PRO A 329 17.64 -1.87 11.95
C PRO A 329 17.81 -2.42 13.38
N ILE A 330 18.57 -3.50 13.53
CA ILE A 330 18.67 -4.27 14.77
C ILE A 330 19.12 -3.39 15.94
N ASP A 331 20.08 -2.49 15.75
CA ASP A 331 20.51 -1.56 16.80
C ASP A 331 19.38 -0.63 17.25
N GLY A 332 18.64 -0.06 16.30
CA GLY A 332 17.49 0.78 16.61
C GLY A 332 16.36 0.00 17.30
N ILE A 333 16.18 -1.27 16.95
CA ILE A 333 15.23 -2.18 17.59
C ILE A 333 15.70 -2.57 19.00
N LEU A 334 16.99 -2.81 19.21
CA LEU A 334 17.53 -3.07 20.55
C LEU A 334 17.41 -1.83 21.42
N GLY A 335 17.72 -0.65 20.89
CA GLY A 335 17.42 0.62 21.53
C GLY A 335 15.95 0.74 21.91
N ALA A 336 15.06 0.27 21.02
CA ALA A 336 13.62 0.17 21.26
C ALA A 336 13.26 -0.66 22.48
N VAL A 337 13.73 -1.90 22.48
CA VAL A 337 13.45 -2.87 23.53
C VAL A 337 14.03 -2.42 24.87
N ARG A 338 15.23 -1.83 24.86
CA ARG A 338 15.87 -1.30 26.07
C ARG A 338 15.10 -0.10 26.64
N GLY A 339 14.56 0.77 25.78
CA GLY A 339 13.83 1.98 26.18
C GLY A 339 12.36 1.77 26.56
N MET A 340 11.69 0.74 26.04
CA MET A 340 10.25 0.55 26.21
C MET A 340 9.91 -0.53 27.25
N SER A 341 9.75 -0.10 28.51
CA SER A 341 9.35 -0.99 29.62
C SER A 341 7.95 -1.60 29.48
N ARG A 342 7.10 -1.05 28.60
CA ARG A 342 5.71 -1.49 28.38
C ARG A 342 5.51 -2.32 27.11
N LEU A 343 6.58 -2.57 26.35
CA LEU A 343 6.50 -3.36 25.13
C LEU A 343 6.20 -4.82 25.51
N GLN A 344 5.03 -5.31 25.11
CA GLN A 344 4.55 -6.67 25.38
C GLN A 344 4.83 -7.63 24.22
N SER A 345 4.89 -7.11 23.01
CA SER A 345 5.11 -7.89 21.80
C SER A 345 5.97 -7.10 20.83
N LEU A 346 7.04 -7.74 20.37
CA LEU A 346 7.86 -7.25 19.27
C LEU A 346 7.94 -8.36 18.22
N GLU A 347 7.52 -8.06 17.00
CA GLU A 347 7.62 -8.96 15.84
C GLU A 347 8.59 -8.31 14.86
N VAL A 348 9.77 -8.90 14.69
CA VAL A 348 10.72 -8.49 13.64
C VAL A 348 10.68 -9.57 12.57
N GLN A 349 10.21 -9.21 11.39
CA GLN A 349 10.27 -10.05 10.20
C GLN A 349 11.19 -9.38 9.20
N ALA A 350 12.20 -10.08 8.73
CA ALA A 350 12.99 -9.61 7.61
C ALA A 350 13.28 -10.75 6.67
N ARG A 351 13.31 -10.47 5.36
CA ARG A 351 13.83 -11.44 4.39
C ARG A 351 15.13 -10.90 3.82
N VAL A 352 16.17 -11.02 4.63
CA VAL A 352 17.56 -10.72 4.26
C VAL A 352 18.43 -11.95 4.53
N PRO A 353 19.58 -12.08 3.86
CA PRO A 353 20.58 -13.09 4.20
C PRO A 353 20.93 -13.09 5.69
N ARG A 354 21.25 -14.27 6.26
CA ARG A 354 21.49 -14.43 7.70
C ARG A 354 22.59 -13.52 8.26
N HIS A 355 23.64 -13.24 7.49
CA HIS A 355 24.72 -12.33 7.92
C HIS A 355 24.29 -10.85 7.97
N MET A 356 23.18 -10.47 7.33
CA MET A 356 22.61 -9.11 7.42
C MET A 356 21.73 -8.94 8.66
N TRP A 357 21.43 -10.03 9.35
CA TRP A 357 20.91 -9.94 10.70
C TRP A 357 22.04 -9.56 11.63
N GLY A 358 21.70 -9.00 12.79
CA GLY A 358 22.66 -8.62 13.80
C GLY A 358 23.56 -9.78 14.24
N THR A 359 24.58 -9.46 15.03
CA THR A 359 25.44 -10.48 15.65
C THR A 359 24.61 -11.48 16.47
N GLY A 360 25.15 -12.67 16.71
CA GLY A 360 24.49 -13.68 17.54
C GLY A 360 24.04 -13.10 18.89
N ASP A 361 24.91 -12.29 19.51
CA ASP A 361 24.64 -11.60 20.77
C ASP A 361 23.43 -10.66 20.68
N GLN A 362 23.29 -9.89 19.59
CA GLN A 362 22.14 -9.00 19.38
C GLN A 362 20.82 -9.78 19.27
N MET A 363 20.84 -10.92 18.58
CA MET A 363 19.66 -11.77 18.41
C MET A 363 19.30 -12.52 19.69
N ASP A 364 20.28 -12.98 20.44
CA ASP A 364 20.08 -13.61 21.74
C ASP A 364 19.55 -12.61 22.78
N GLU A 365 20.02 -11.35 22.73
CA GLU A 365 19.44 -10.26 23.53
C GLU A 365 17.96 -10.04 23.20
N LEU A 366 17.58 -9.99 21.91
CA LEU A 366 16.18 -9.87 21.52
C LEU A 366 15.34 -11.03 22.06
N ARG A 367 15.81 -12.27 21.90
CA ARG A 367 15.10 -13.48 22.36
C ARG A 367 14.97 -13.54 23.89
N SER A 368 15.92 -12.99 24.64
CA SER A 368 15.93 -13.01 26.11
C SER A 368 14.78 -12.22 26.75
N ARG A 369 14.11 -11.35 25.99
CA ARG A 369 13.10 -10.39 26.48
C ARG A 369 11.65 -10.85 26.33
N ASP A 370 11.41 -12.16 26.17
CA ASP A 370 10.07 -12.73 25.88
C ASP A 370 9.44 -12.13 24.61
N VAL A 371 10.30 -11.77 23.66
CA VAL A 371 9.93 -11.18 22.38
C VAL A 371 9.89 -12.28 21.32
N GLU A 372 8.76 -12.38 20.61
CA GLU A 372 8.61 -13.33 19.50
C GLU A 372 9.36 -12.83 18.25
N VAL A 373 10.64 -13.20 18.13
CA VAL A 373 11.42 -12.94 16.92
C VAL A 373 11.08 -14.00 15.85
N ARG A 374 10.48 -13.59 14.73
CA ARG A 374 10.16 -14.47 13.60
C ARG A 374 11.12 -14.26 12.44
N GLU A 375 12.10 -15.15 12.35
CA GLU A 375 13.07 -15.17 11.25
C GLU A 375 12.46 -15.87 10.02
N ASP A 376 12.03 -15.11 9.01
CA ASP A 376 11.58 -15.62 7.71
C ASP A 376 12.74 -15.57 6.72
N TYR A 377 13.63 -16.56 6.80
CA TYR A 377 14.77 -16.69 5.89
C TYR A 377 14.33 -17.25 4.53
N ARG A 378 14.76 -16.58 3.45
CA ARG A 378 14.85 -17.20 2.14
C ARG A 378 16.30 -17.11 1.67
N GLU A 379 16.85 -18.24 1.24
CA GLU A 379 18.13 -18.23 0.53
C GLU A 379 18.04 -17.29 -0.66
N PRO A 380 19.01 -16.38 -0.87
CA PRO A 380 19.08 -15.59 -2.09
C PRO A 380 19.12 -16.56 -3.28
N VAL A 381 18.24 -16.34 -4.25
CA VAL A 381 18.08 -17.21 -5.41
C VAL A 381 19.29 -17.02 -6.35
N GLY A 382 20.37 -17.80 -6.15
CA GLY A 382 21.51 -17.93 -7.07
C GLY A 382 22.50 -16.75 -7.14
N LYS A 383 23.73 -17.02 -7.62
CA LYS A 383 24.83 -16.03 -7.79
C LYS A 383 24.43 -14.84 -8.67
N ASP A 384 23.63 -15.07 -9.71
CA ASP A 384 23.21 -14.02 -10.67
C ASP A 384 22.36 -12.92 -10.01
N MET A 385 21.58 -13.27 -8.99
CA MET A 385 20.74 -12.32 -8.28
C MET A 385 21.57 -11.43 -7.34
N MET A 386 22.66 -11.95 -6.78
CA MET A 386 23.59 -11.19 -5.94
C MET A 386 24.31 -10.08 -6.74
N MET A 387 24.66 -10.35 -8.00
CA MET A 387 25.22 -9.37 -8.92
C MET A 387 24.24 -8.26 -9.28
N MET A 388 22.98 -8.62 -9.52
CA MET A 388 21.90 -7.66 -9.73
C MET A 388 21.68 -6.78 -8.48
N TRP A 389 21.88 -7.32 -7.27
CA TRP A 389 21.79 -6.56 -6.02
C TRP A 389 22.91 -5.54 -5.90
N CYS A 390 24.18 -5.93 -6.10
CA CYS A 390 25.30 -5.00 -6.10
C CYS A 390 25.08 -3.83 -7.08
N ARG A 391 24.64 -4.16 -8.30
CA ARG A 391 24.34 -3.18 -9.34
C ARG A 391 23.26 -2.18 -8.90
N GLU A 392 22.15 -2.68 -8.37
CA GLU A 392 21.02 -1.85 -7.95
C GLU A 392 21.35 -1.00 -6.71
N ILE A 393 22.15 -1.52 -5.77
CA ILE A 393 22.70 -0.78 -4.61
C ILE A 393 23.48 0.44 -5.11
N ILE A 394 24.43 0.22 -6.01
CA ILE A 394 25.30 1.28 -6.54
C ILE A 394 24.45 2.30 -7.31
N CYS A 395 23.58 1.85 -8.22
CA CYS A 395 22.71 2.74 -9.00
C CYS A 395 21.79 3.60 -8.11
N ARG A 396 21.28 3.06 -6.99
CA ARG A 396 20.40 3.80 -6.08
C ARG A 396 21.13 4.75 -5.17
N LEU A 397 22.29 4.37 -4.64
CA LEU A 397 23.16 5.32 -3.94
C LEU A 397 23.42 6.51 -4.86
N CYS A 398 23.85 6.22 -6.07
CA CYS A 398 24.03 7.20 -7.13
C CYS A 398 22.78 8.08 -7.31
N TRP A 399 21.60 7.49 -7.50
CA TRP A 399 20.35 8.24 -7.66
C TRP A 399 20.00 9.13 -6.46
N ILE A 400 20.11 8.63 -5.22
CA ILE A 400 19.84 9.40 -3.99
C ILE A 400 20.71 10.67 -4.02
N PHE A 401 22.00 10.51 -4.24
CA PHE A 401 22.94 11.63 -4.27
C PHE A 401 22.67 12.66 -5.37
N CYS A 402 22.16 12.24 -6.53
CA CYS A 402 21.86 13.16 -7.63
C CYS A 402 20.51 13.84 -7.52
N VAL A 403 19.49 13.17 -6.96
CA VAL A 403 18.11 13.67 -6.98
C VAL A 403 17.74 14.42 -5.70
N THR A 404 18.25 13.99 -4.54
CA THR A 404 17.87 14.66 -3.28
C THR A 404 18.50 16.02 -3.12
N GLY A 405 19.57 16.34 -3.88
CA GLY A 405 20.21 17.65 -3.90
C GLY A 405 20.42 18.13 -2.48
N ILE A 406 21.41 17.56 -1.78
CA ILE A 406 21.66 17.69 -0.33
C ILE A 406 21.69 19.18 0.10
N HIS A 407 20.52 19.75 0.34
CA HIS A 407 20.33 21.14 0.74
C HIS A 407 19.59 21.25 2.08
N ASP A 408 18.94 20.18 2.54
CA ASP A 408 18.26 20.11 3.84
C ASP A 408 19.10 19.30 4.84
N GLU A 409 19.53 19.95 5.92
CA GLU A 409 20.36 19.33 6.97
C GLU A 409 19.67 18.14 7.65
N SER A 410 18.34 18.14 7.74
CA SER A 410 17.58 17.05 8.38
C SER A 410 17.56 15.75 7.56
N VAL A 411 17.75 15.86 6.25
CA VAL A 411 17.85 14.72 5.32
C VAL A 411 19.27 14.15 5.34
N ARG A 412 20.28 15.01 5.59
CA ARG A 412 21.71 14.67 5.57
C ARG A 412 22.08 13.59 6.58
N ASP A 413 21.57 13.64 7.81
CA ASP A 413 21.90 12.64 8.85
C ASP A 413 21.34 11.25 8.53
N VAL A 414 20.14 11.20 7.96
CA VAL A 414 19.49 9.94 7.54
C VAL A 414 20.24 9.35 6.35
N GLU A 415 20.59 10.17 5.37
CA GLU A 415 21.36 9.74 4.20
C GLU A 415 22.76 9.25 4.61
N CYS A 416 23.46 9.94 5.51
CA CYS A 416 24.75 9.51 6.05
C CYS A 416 24.66 8.13 6.74
N ALA A 417 23.62 7.90 7.56
CA ALA A 417 23.42 6.59 8.19
C ALA A 417 23.13 5.48 7.16
N VAL A 418 22.38 5.78 6.09
CA VAL A 418 22.15 4.82 4.99
C VAL A 418 23.46 4.53 4.27
N ILE A 419 24.29 5.54 4.01
CA ILE A 419 25.58 5.39 3.33
C ILE A 419 26.54 4.55 4.17
N ASP A 420 26.68 4.83 5.47
CA ASP A 420 27.56 4.08 6.35
C ASP A 420 27.10 2.61 6.48
N ASN A 421 25.78 2.35 6.50
CA ASN A 421 25.25 0.99 6.46
C ASN A 421 25.55 0.27 5.14
N VAL A 422 25.42 0.95 4.00
CA VAL A 422 25.72 0.36 2.69
C VAL A 422 27.21 0.13 2.51
N VAL A 423 28.05 1.07 2.94
CA VAL A 423 29.52 0.92 2.93
C VAL A 423 29.96 -0.25 3.80
N THR A 424 29.39 -0.38 5.01
CA THR A 424 29.64 -1.53 5.88
C THR A 424 29.24 -2.84 5.22
N LEU A 425 28.07 -2.87 4.57
CA LEU A 425 27.58 -4.05 3.85
C LEU A 425 28.49 -4.42 2.68
N LEU A 426 28.94 -3.44 1.88
CA LEU A 426 29.86 -3.66 0.76
C LEU A 426 31.24 -4.15 1.19
N ARG A 427 31.65 -3.86 2.44
CA ARG A 427 32.93 -4.32 3.01
C ARG A 427 32.88 -5.72 3.60
N ASP A 428 31.70 -6.25 3.90
CA ASP A 428 31.56 -7.59 4.44
C ASP A 428 31.64 -8.65 3.33
N ARG A 429 32.80 -9.31 3.26
CA ARG A 429 33.13 -10.34 2.25
C ARG A 429 32.31 -11.62 2.37
N SER A 430 31.61 -11.83 3.49
CA SER A 430 30.66 -12.94 3.63
C SER A 430 29.35 -12.67 2.87
N VAL A 431 29.05 -11.39 2.62
CA VAL A 431 27.90 -10.91 1.83
C VAL A 431 28.27 -10.83 0.36
N PHE A 432 29.43 -10.23 0.09
CA PHE A 432 29.91 -10.01 -1.26
C PHE A 432 31.32 -10.59 -1.45
N PRO A 433 31.41 -11.89 -1.79
CA PRO A 433 32.68 -12.51 -2.14
C PRO A 433 33.33 -11.74 -3.31
N ALA A 434 34.66 -11.61 -3.25
CA ALA A 434 35.46 -10.81 -4.19
C ALA A 434 35.20 -11.19 -5.65
N GLU A 435 34.87 -12.45 -5.90
CA GLU A 435 34.57 -13.04 -7.21
C GLU A 435 33.28 -12.48 -7.83
N ALA A 436 32.29 -12.09 -7.04
CA ALA A 436 31.08 -11.45 -7.57
C ALA A 436 31.46 -10.16 -8.31
N PHE A 437 32.41 -9.40 -7.78
CA PHE A 437 32.80 -8.12 -8.36
C PHE A 437 33.77 -8.22 -9.54
N GLN A 438 34.43 -9.36 -9.72
CA GLN A 438 35.28 -9.61 -10.90
C GLN A 438 34.46 -9.70 -12.20
N GLU A 439 33.16 -9.98 -12.10
CA GLU A 439 32.24 -10.08 -13.24
C GLU A 439 31.41 -8.81 -13.48
N LEU A 440 31.63 -7.72 -12.72
CA LEU A 440 30.97 -6.44 -13.02
C LEU A 440 31.51 -5.88 -14.35
N PRO A 441 30.65 -5.57 -15.34
CA PRO A 441 31.11 -5.06 -16.63
C PRO A 441 31.91 -3.77 -16.43
N ASN A 442 33.07 -3.68 -17.09
CA ASN A 442 33.81 -2.42 -17.17
C ASN A 442 32.89 -1.38 -17.85
N PRO A 443 32.56 -0.25 -17.20
CA PRO A 443 31.65 0.75 -17.76
C PRO A 443 32.16 1.39 -19.05
N GLU A 444 33.47 1.34 -19.32
CA GLU A 444 34.07 1.77 -20.59
C GLU A 444 33.79 0.77 -21.74
N LYS A 445 33.39 -0.47 -21.42
CA LYS A 445 33.23 -1.57 -22.39
C LYS A 445 31.79 -2.02 -22.63
N ASP A 446 30.84 -1.55 -21.82
CA ASP A 446 29.41 -1.86 -21.98
C ASP A 446 28.59 -0.55 -22.14
N PRO A 447 28.02 -0.28 -23.33
CA PRO A 447 27.31 0.97 -23.62
C PRO A 447 26.02 1.17 -22.80
N SER A 448 25.51 0.13 -22.12
CA SER A 448 24.42 0.29 -21.15
C SER A 448 24.84 1.09 -19.91
N TYR A 449 26.14 1.38 -19.75
CA TYR A 449 26.75 2.15 -18.67
C TYR A 449 27.15 3.59 -19.04
N ALA A 450 26.93 4.04 -20.29
CA ALA A 450 27.26 5.43 -20.71
C ALA A 450 26.51 6.52 -19.91
N GLY A 451 25.40 6.17 -19.25
CA GLY A 451 24.69 7.06 -18.33
C GLY A 451 25.45 7.35 -17.03
N LEU A 452 26.35 6.45 -16.59
CA LEU A 452 27.17 6.63 -15.39
C LEU A 452 28.26 7.69 -15.59
N GLU A 453 28.80 7.89 -16.79
CA GLU A 453 29.77 8.99 -17.03
C GLU A 453 29.12 10.38 -16.92
N ARG A 454 27.90 10.55 -17.46
CA ARG A 454 27.09 11.77 -17.23
C ARG A 454 26.74 11.98 -15.76
N PHE A 455 26.60 10.88 -15.03
CA PHE A 455 26.32 10.86 -13.60
C PHE A 455 27.51 11.39 -12.78
N TRP A 456 28.75 11.02 -13.14
CA TRP A 456 29.95 11.43 -12.41
C TRP A 456 30.27 12.94 -12.51
N GLY A 457 29.86 13.61 -13.60
CA GLY A 457 29.98 15.06 -13.73
C GLY A 457 29.18 15.87 -12.71
N ASN A 458 28.13 15.28 -12.11
CA ASN A 458 27.29 15.94 -11.10
C ASN A 458 27.77 15.69 -9.65
N THR A 459 28.68 14.74 -9.43
CA THR A 459 29.23 14.33 -8.11
C THR A 459 30.04 15.42 -7.41
N LEU A 460 30.49 16.46 -8.15
CA LEU A 460 31.21 17.62 -7.63
C LEU A 460 30.42 18.48 -6.61
N ARG A 461 29.17 18.10 -6.29
CA ARG A 461 28.31 18.78 -5.29
C ARG A 461 28.15 18.01 -3.97
N MET A 462 28.82 16.87 -3.79
CA MET A 462 28.77 16.10 -2.54
C MET A 462 29.57 16.77 -1.40
N PRO A 463 29.18 16.57 -0.12
CA PRO A 463 30.05 16.85 1.02
C PRO A 463 31.36 16.05 0.88
N GLY A 464 32.50 16.72 1.05
CA GLY A 464 33.83 16.14 0.80
C GLY A 464 34.07 14.82 1.53
N VAL A 465 33.62 14.69 2.78
CA VAL A 465 33.83 13.47 3.60
C VAL A 465 33.11 12.26 3.01
N THR A 466 31.89 12.43 2.51
CA THR A 466 31.11 11.34 1.89
C THR A 466 31.70 10.91 0.56
N PHE A 467 32.12 11.90 -0.24
CA PHE A 467 32.78 11.66 -1.51
C PHE A 467 34.11 10.92 -1.31
N GLU A 468 34.92 11.31 -0.33
CA GLU A 468 36.17 10.63 0.00
C GLU A 468 35.94 9.22 0.54
N LYS A 469 34.89 8.96 1.33
CA LYS A 469 34.54 7.59 1.76
C LYS A 469 34.16 6.68 0.58
N ILE A 470 33.37 7.19 -0.36
CA ILE A 470 32.95 6.43 -1.55
C ILE A 470 34.13 6.26 -2.51
N ARG A 471 34.93 7.31 -2.73
CA ARG A 471 36.16 7.27 -3.52
C ARG A 471 37.13 6.25 -2.92
N ALA A 472 37.39 6.29 -1.62
CA ALA A 472 38.25 5.32 -0.94
C ALA A 472 37.72 3.90 -1.14
N LEU A 473 36.40 3.67 -1.01
CA LEU A 473 35.81 2.37 -1.28
C LEU A 473 36.03 1.90 -2.72
N VAL A 474 35.88 2.79 -3.70
CA VAL A 474 36.07 2.53 -5.14
C VAL A 474 37.56 2.36 -5.49
N GLU A 475 38.47 3.01 -4.77
CA GLU A 475 39.93 2.95 -4.98
C GLU A 475 40.61 1.79 -4.24
N GLU A 476 40.09 1.38 -3.08
CA GLU A 476 40.50 0.18 -2.33
C GLU A 476 40.07 -1.09 -3.08
N TRP A 477 38.92 -1.04 -3.75
CA TRP A 477 38.30 -2.17 -4.45
C TRP A 477 39.23 -2.95 -5.41
N PRO A 478 39.93 -2.31 -6.35
CA PRO A 478 40.69 -3.01 -7.39
C PRO A 478 41.98 -3.63 -6.84
N LYS A 479 42.53 -3.02 -5.78
CA LYS A 479 43.74 -3.48 -5.10
C LYS A 479 43.51 -4.79 -4.35
N GLU A 480 42.29 -5.04 -3.91
CA GLU A 480 41.93 -6.18 -3.07
C GLU A 480 41.32 -7.37 -3.82
N THR A 481 40.82 -7.16 -5.04
CA THR A 481 40.21 -8.21 -5.88
C THR A 481 41.14 -8.80 -6.94
N GLY A 482 42.40 -8.33 -7.00
CA GLY A 482 43.38 -8.74 -8.02
C GLY A 482 43.07 -8.22 -9.43
N LEU A 483 42.25 -7.17 -9.55
CA LEU A 483 41.99 -6.52 -10.83
C LEU A 483 43.16 -5.59 -11.18
N ASP A 484 43.89 -5.90 -12.25
CA ASP A 484 45.12 -5.22 -12.69
C ASP A 484 44.96 -3.71 -13.05
N ARG A 485 43.77 -3.13 -12.91
CA ARG A 485 43.53 -1.71 -13.19
C ARG A 485 42.65 -1.08 -12.11
N PRO A 486 43.12 -0.02 -11.41
CA PRO A 486 42.24 0.79 -10.61
C PRO A 486 41.15 1.42 -11.49
N PHE A 487 39.94 1.59 -10.94
CA PHE A 487 38.95 2.49 -11.53
C PHE A 487 39.60 3.86 -11.66
N ARG A 488 39.93 4.28 -12.88
CA ARG A 488 40.56 5.59 -13.11
C ARG A 488 39.45 6.64 -13.08
N PHE A 489 39.48 7.50 -12.07
CA PHE A 489 38.90 8.83 -12.23
C PHE A 489 39.69 9.53 -13.33
N GLY A 490 39.04 9.87 -14.43
CA GLY A 490 39.69 10.58 -15.54
C GLY A 490 40.30 11.89 -15.05
N ASN A 491 41.63 11.94 -14.95
CA ASN A 491 42.40 13.14 -14.63
C ASN A 491 42.66 14.02 -15.87
N GLU A 492 42.08 13.68 -17.02
CA GLU A 492 42.22 14.46 -18.25
C GLU A 492 40.91 15.18 -18.53
N TRP A 493 40.76 16.37 -17.94
CA TRP A 493 39.86 17.38 -18.45
C TRP A 493 40.69 18.33 -19.31
N PRO A 494 40.42 18.45 -20.62
CA PRO A 494 40.87 19.64 -21.32
C PRO A 494 40.01 20.81 -20.82
N TYR A 495 40.67 21.83 -20.29
CA TYR A 495 40.09 23.18 -20.22
C TYR A 495 39.74 23.62 -21.64
N TYR A 496 38.54 23.30 -22.09
CA TYR A 496 37.88 24.04 -23.16
C TYR A 496 36.84 24.95 -22.51
N PHE A 497 37.28 26.18 -22.26
CA PHE A 497 36.38 27.32 -22.34
C PHE A 497 36.05 27.54 -23.82
N PRO A 498 34.77 27.51 -24.24
CA PRO A 498 34.35 28.29 -25.37
C PRO A 498 33.92 29.65 -24.83
N SER A 499 34.86 30.60 -24.84
CA SER A 499 34.54 32.00 -25.00
C SER A 499 33.82 32.16 -26.34
N HIS A 500 32.48 32.04 -26.35
CA HIS A 500 31.52 32.68 -27.27
C HIS A 500 30.12 32.08 -27.04
N LEU A 501 29.43 32.59 -26.02
CA LEU A 501 27.97 32.70 -26.05
C LEU A 501 27.63 34.07 -25.52
N ARG A 502 27.44 35.00 -26.46
CA ARG A 502 26.87 36.32 -26.19
C ARG A 502 25.48 36.11 -25.60
N VAL A 503 25.29 36.78 -24.48
CA VAL A 503 24.01 37.19 -23.93
C VAL A 503 23.12 37.76 -25.04
N SER A 504 21.97 37.14 -25.28
CA SER A 504 20.79 37.85 -25.74
C SER A 504 19.64 37.54 -24.79
N GLY A 505 19.40 38.49 -23.88
CA GLY A 505 18.11 38.60 -23.24
C GLY A 505 17.07 39.07 -24.26
N CYS A 506 15.88 38.49 -24.19
CA CYS A 506 14.62 39.08 -24.64
C CYS A 506 13.54 38.40 -23.79
N CYS A 507 13.08 39.07 -22.74
CA CYS A 507 11.92 39.98 -22.77
C CYS A 507 10.61 39.23 -22.95
N TYR A 508 9.96 39.05 -21.80
CA TYR A 508 8.51 39.08 -21.60
C TYR A 508 7.80 39.94 -22.66
N ARG A 509 6.82 39.35 -23.36
CA ARG A 509 5.73 40.10 -23.98
C ARG A 509 4.42 39.36 -23.76
N ASP A 510 3.58 40.01 -22.96
CA ASP A 510 2.14 39.83 -22.94
C ASP A 510 1.56 39.83 -24.35
N VAL A 511 0.62 38.94 -24.61
CA VAL A 511 -0.35 39.11 -25.70
C VAL A 511 -1.74 38.89 -25.13
N LYS A 512 -2.38 40.02 -24.79
CA LYS A 512 -3.82 40.20 -24.87
C LYS A 512 -4.24 40.28 -26.34
N ASP A 513 -5.45 39.77 -26.57
CA ASP A 513 -6.37 40.07 -27.66
C ASP A 513 -6.01 39.69 -29.10
N GLY A 514 -6.81 38.74 -29.61
CA GLY A 514 -7.78 39.12 -30.63
C GLY A 514 -7.48 38.72 -32.08
N ARG A 515 -8.32 37.77 -32.53
CA ARG A 515 -8.88 37.59 -33.89
C ARG A 515 -8.36 36.43 -34.74
N SER A 516 -9.33 35.56 -35.02
CA SER A 516 -9.66 34.88 -36.28
C SER A 516 -8.52 34.27 -37.09
N ASN A 517 -8.54 32.94 -37.21
CA ASN A 517 -8.80 32.36 -38.52
C ASN A 517 -9.40 30.96 -38.42
N SER A 518 -10.52 30.82 -39.10
CA SER A 518 -11.18 29.58 -39.49
C SER A 518 -10.31 28.79 -40.47
N MET A 519 -10.12 27.50 -40.23
CA MET A 519 -9.90 26.53 -41.29
C MET A 519 -10.67 25.25 -40.94
N GLY A 520 -11.65 24.94 -41.78
CA GLY A 520 -12.36 23.68 -41.76
C GLY A 520 -11.50 22.55 -42.32
N TYR A 521 -11.83 21.33 -41.91
CA TYR A 521 -11.36 20.12 -42.55
C TYR A 521 -12.57 19.25 -42.89
N HIS A 522 -12.60 18.88 -44.17
CA HIS A 522 -13.24 17.68 -44.70
C HIS A 522 -12.62 16.41 -44.10
#